data_AF-A0A7S1DAK0-F1
#
_entry.id   AF-A0A7S1DAK0-F1
#
_cell.length_a   1.000
_cell.length_b   1.000
_cell.length_c   1.000
_cell.angle_alpha   90.00
_cell.angle_beta   90.00
_cell.angle_gamma   90.00
#
_symmetry.space_group_name_H-M   'P 1'
#
loop_
_entity.id
_entity.type
_entity.pdbx_description
1 polymer ?
#
loop_
_entity_poly.entity_id
_entity_poly.type
_entity_poly.pdbx_seq_one_letter_code
_entity_poly.pdbx_strand_id
1 'polypeptide(L)'
;ITGWDERFNQECKGIEESQAKLARILRKEHERTSLPYNRMVLAGFSQGGALSLFTGLQLPQMLAGIVMMSSYLPASDKFNITEGLHDTPIFHCHGIADPVVLYRIALKTQELLTTKKGSTNYQLKTYSGLGHMVSPQELADVQEFLEEILPPDDTCRIRLKDPSNMSVKELKAELKKAGLSKKAKGFVEKSEFIQLVQAHRNGTL
;
A
#
# COMPACT_ATOMS: atom_id res chain seq x y z
N ILE A 1 -10.05 -17.05 -23.94
CA ILE A 1 -9.34 -16.55 -22.74
C ILE A 1 -7.97 -16.12 -23.23
N THR A 2 -7.74 -14.81 -23.29
CA THR A 2 -6.46 -14.23 -23.70
C THR A 2 -5.33 -14.74 -22.80
N GLY A 3 -4.19 -15.07 -23.41
CA GLY A 3 -3.04 -15.64 -22.72
C GLY A 3 -2.46 -14.66 -21.68
N TRP A 4 -1.76 -15.16 -20.67
CA TRP A 4 -1.10 -14.30 -19.68
C TRP A 4 -0.02 -13.39 -20.27
N ASP A 5 0.59 -13.80 -21.39
CA ASP A 5 1.53 -12.94 -22.13
C ASP A 5 0.81 -11.70 -22.72
N GLU A 6 -0.48 -11.82 -23.06
CA GLU A 6 -1.30 -10.67 -23.46
C GLU A 6 -1.73 -9.81 -22.25
N ARG A 7 -1.80 -10.36 -21.03
CA ARG A 7 -2.13 -9.60 -19.80
C ARG A 7 -0.96 -8.79 -19.25
N PHE A 8 0.26 -9.32 -19.37
CA PHE A 8 1.49 -8.61 -19.02
C PHE A 8 1.66 -7.34 -19.86
N ASN A 9 1.34 -7.44 -21.15
CA ASN A 9 1.45 -6.34 -22.12
C ASN A 9 0.10 -5.66 -22.40
N GLN A 10 -0.97 -6.03 -21.68
CA GLN A 10 -2.27 -5.42 -21.91
C GLN A 10 -2.24 -3.98 -21.44
N GLU A 11 -2.70 -3.10 -22.32
CA GLU A 11 -2.96 -1.71 -22.01
C GLU A 11 -4.04 -1.66 -20.91
N CYS A 12 -3.61 -1.44 -19.67
CA CYS A 12 -4.52 -1.29 -18.55
C CYS A 12 -5.16 0.10 -18.62
N LYS A 13 -6.24 0.22 -19.40
CA LYS A 13 -7.01 1.47 -19.48
C LYS A 13 -7.34 1.97 -18.07
N GLY A 14 -6.78 3.12 -17.69
CA GLY A 14 -6.98 3.73 -16.37
C GLY A 14 -5.90 3.41 -15.32
N ILE A 15 -4.81 2.72 -15.68
CA ILE A 15 -3.67 2.54 -14.77
C ILE A 15 -3.01 3.89 -14.46
N GLU A 16 -2.87 4.76 -15.46
CA GLU A 16 -2.31 6.10 -15.29
C GLU A 16 -3.23 6.97 -14.41
N GLU A 17 -4.55 6.85 -14.57
CA GLU A 17 -5.51 7.53 -13.70
C GLU A 17 -5.42 7.04 -12.26
N SER A 18 -5.25 5.73 -12.07
CA SER A 18 -5.14 5.11 -10.75
C SER A 18 -3.81 5.46 -10.08
N GLN A 19 -2.73 5.48 -10.86
CA GLN A 19 -1.41 5.96 -10.45
C GLN A 19 -1.49 7.43 -10.00
N ALA A 20 -2.13 8.30 -10.80
CA ALA A 20 -2.31 9.70 -10.45
C ALA A 20 -3.13 9.88 -9.16
N LYS A 21 -4.14 9.02 -8.93
CA LYS A 21 -4.91 9.01 -7.68
C LYS A 21 -4.04 8.61 -6.48
N LEU A 22 -3.22 7.56 -6.58
CA LEU A 22 -2.31 7.14 -5.51
C LEU A 22 -1.23 8.19 -5.23
N ALA A 23 -0.59 8.74 -6.27
CA ALA A 23 0.37 9.82 -6.12
C ALA A 23 -0.23 11.06 -5.44
N ARG A 24 -1.50 11.37 -5.73
CA ARG A 24 -2.24 12.44 -5.04
C ARG A 24 -2.52 12.12 -3.58
N ILE A 25 -2.81 10.86 -3.22
CA ILE A 25 -3.01 10.44 -1.83
C ILE A 25 -1.70 10.62 -1.06
N LEU A 26 -0.58 10.08 -1.56
CA LEU A 26 0.74 10.21 -0.92
C LEU A 26 1.12 11.68 -0.69
N ARG A 27 0.96 12.53 -1.71
CA ARG A 27 1.21 13.96 -1.60
C ARG A 27 0.34 14.63 -0.54
N LYS A 28 -0.96 14.34 -0.51
CA LYS A 28 -1.87 14.91 0.51
C LYS A 28 -1.50 14.46 1.91
N GLU A 29 -1.07 13.20 2.08
CA GLU A 29 -0.60 12.69 3.36
C GLU A 29 0.68 13.40 3.80
N HIS A 30 1.63 13.59 2.89
CA HIS A 30 2.84 14.37 3.14
C HIS A 30 2.50 15.82 3.54
N GLU A 31 1.70 16.54 2.75
CA GLU A 31 1.29 17.93 3.03
C GLU A 31 0.56 18.07 4.38
N ARG A 32 -0.25 17.07 4.74
CA ARG A 32 -1.08 17.09 5.95
C ARG A 32 -0.28 16.78 7.23
N THR A 33 0.72 15.91 7.13
CA THR A 33 1.38 15.32 8.31
C THR A 33 2.87 15.63 8.39
N SER A 34 3.45 16.19 7.33
CA SER A 34 4.89 16.31 7.13
C SER A 34 5.63 14.96 7.16
N LEU A 35 4.91 13.83 7.07
CA LEU A 35 5.53 12.50 6.99
C LEU A 35 6.32 12.41 5.69
N PRO A 36 7.63 12.09 5.73
CA PRO A 36 8.43 11.97 4.51
C PRO A 36 8.04 10.71 3.72
N TYR A 37 8.27 10.72 2.40
CA TYR A 37 7.89 9.60 1.52
C TYR A 37 8.61 8.30 1.87
N ASN A 38 9.86 8.38 2.35
CA ASN A 38 10.63 7.25 2.85
C ASN A 38 10.10 6.68 4.19
N ARG A 39 8.93 7.14 4.65
CA ARG A 39 8.15 6.58 5.77
C ARG A 39 6.75 6.12 5.34
N MET A 40 6.50 6.05 4.03
CA MET A 40 5.25 5.57 3.43
C MET A 40 5.50 4.28 2.66
N VAL A 41 4.56 3.35 2.75
CA VAL A 41 4.58 2.09 2.01
C VAL A 41 3.34 2.01 1.13
N LEU A 42 3.52 1.57 -0.12
CA LEU A 42 2.40 1.12 -0.94
C LEU A 42 2.30 -0.40 -0.85
N ALA A 43 1.12 -0.89 -0.46
CA ALA A 43 0.86 -2.32 -0.32
C ALA A 43 -0.43 -2.69 -1.06
N GLY A 44 -0.46 -3.86 -1.69
CA GLY A 44 -1.70 -4.36 -2.28
C GLY A 44 -1.68 -5.82 -2.70
N PHE A 45 -2.89 -6.35 -2.86
CA PHE A 45 -3.15 -7.71 -3.33
C PHE A 45 -3.60 -7.70 -4.80
N SER A 46 -3.13 -8.65 -5.61
CA SER A 46 -3.52 -8.83 -7.01
C SER A 46 -3.36 -7.51 -7.79
N GLN A 47 -4.42 -7.00 -8.42
CA GLN A 47 -4.38 -5.72 -9.12
C GLN A 47 -3.91 -4.54 -8.23
N GLY A 48 -4.22 -4.55 -6.94
CA GLY A 48 -3.74 -3.53 -6.00
C GLY A 48 -2.22 -3.58 -5.81
N GLY A 49 -1.64 -4.78 -5.80
CA GLY A 49 -0.19 -4.98 -5.77
C GLY A 49 0.47 -4.50 -7.07
N ALA A 50 -0.17 -4.79 -8.20
CA ALA A 50 0.31 -4.38 -9.52
C ALA A 50 0.34 -2.84 -9.63
N LEU A 51 -0.71 -2.18 -9.14
CA LEU A 51 -0.79 -0.72 -9.09
C LEU A 51 0.22 -0.12 -8.08
N SER A 52 0.44 -0.76 -6.94
CA SER A 52 1.39 -0.33 -5.91
C SER A 52 2.82 -0.30 -6.47
N LEU A 53 3.21 -1.36 -7.15
CA LEU A 53 4.50 -1.46 -7.84
C LEU A 53 4.64 -0.45 -8.97
N PHE A 54 3.66 -0.43 -9.89
CA PHE A 54 3.67 0.46 -11.04
C PHE A 54 3.78 1.92 -10.62
N THR A 55 3.08 2.29 -9.55
CA THR A 55 3.12 3.66 -9.01
C THR A 55 4.42 3.92 -8.26
N GLY A 56 4.75 3.08 -7.27
CA GLY A 56 5.83 3.34 -6.31
C GLY A 56 7.19 3.53 -6.96
N LEU A 57 7.51 2.75 -7.99
CA LEU A 57 8.78 2.84 -8.72
C LEU A 57 8.80 3.93 -9.81
N GLN A 58 7.71 4.66 -10.01
CA GLN A 58 7.60 5.77 -10.95
C GLN A 58 7.32 7.12 -10.26
N LEU A 59 7.42 7.16 -8.93
CA LEU A 59 7.28 8.40 -8.17
C LEU A 59 8.53 9.29 -8.34
N PRO A 60 8.43 10.59 -8.01
CA PRO A 60 9.60 11.45 -7.91
C PRO A 60 10.34 11.31 -6.57
N GLN A 61 9.76 10.60 -5.58
CA GLN A 61 10.35 10.36 -4.27
C GLN A 61 10.35 8.87 -3.94
N MET A 62 11.42 8.41 -3.29
CA MET A 62 11.52 7.04 -2.81
C MET A 62 10.57 6.79 -1.64
N LEU A 63 9.86 5.66 -1.70
CA LEU A 63 9.04 5.15 -0.61
C LEU A 63 9.88 4.32 0.37
N ALA A 64 9.36 4.08 1.57
CA ALA A 64 9.98 3.14 2.50
C ALA A 64 10.06 1.72 1.91
N GLY A 65 9.05 1.36 1.12
CA GLY A 65 9.03 0.11 0.38
C GLY A 65 7.69 -0.14 -0.30
N ILE A 66 7.62 -1.27 -1.00
CA ILE A 66 6.45 -1.73 -1.74
C ILE A 66 6.17 -3.17 -1.34
N VAL A 67 4.93 -3.47 -0.96
CA VAL A 67 4.47 -4.83 -0.68
C VAL A 67 3.46 -5.25 -1.74
N MET A 68 3.69 -6.41 -2.34
CA MET A 68 2.76 -6.99 -3.30
C MET A 68 2.45 -8.44 -2.95
N MET A 69 1.17 -8.80 -2.96
CA MET A 69 0.69 -10.15 -2.66
C MET A 69 -0.09 -10.69 -3.86
N SER A 70 0.26 -11.89 -4.34
CA SER A 70 -0.36 -12.53 -5.53
C SER A 70 -0.45 -11.60 -6.75
N SER A 71 0.67 -10.99 -7.15
CA SER A 71 0.69 -9.83 -8.06
C SER A 71 1.63 -9.98 -9.25
N TYR A 72 1.71 -8.94 -10.09
CA TYR A 72 2.51 -8.89 -11.31
C TYR A 72 2.90 -7.43 -11.66
N LEU A 73 3.85 -7.23 -12.57
CA LEU A 73 4.11 -5.91 -13.18
C LEU A 73 3.16 -5.69 -14.37
N PRO A 74 2.29 -4.67 -14.35
CA PRO A 74 1.44 -4.32 -15.49
C PRO A 74 2.19 -3.42 -16.49
N ALA A 75 1.78 -3.45 -17.76
CA ALA A 75 2.26 -2.54 -18.81
C ALA A 75 3.80 -2.48 -18.92
N SER A 76 4.46 -3.64 -18.87
CA SER A 76 5.92 -3.79 -18.79
C SER A 76 6.72 -3.05 -19.86
N ASP A 77 6.14 -2.90 -21.07
CA ASP A 77 6.80 -2.24 -22.19
C ASP A 77 6.97 -0.74 -21.97
N LYS A 78 6.00 -0.10 -21.28
CA LYS A 78 6.01 1.34 -20.97
C LYS A 78 6.59 1.64 -19.58
N PHE A 79 6.77 0.61 -18.75
CA PHE A 79 7.27 0.76 -17.40
C PHE A 79 8.78 0.97 -17.35
N ASN A 80 9.23 1.97 -16.60
CA ASN A 80 10.63 2.14 -16.21
C ASN A 80 10.69 2.55 -14.73
N ILE A 81 11.79 2.21 -14.07
CA ILE A 81 12.07 2.69 -12.71
C ILE A 81 12.59 4.13 -12.84
N THR A 82 12.04 5.06 -12.06
CA THR A 82 12.56 6.44 -11.99
C THR A 82 13.98 6.41 -11.42
N GLU A 83 14.87 7.24 -11.98
CA GLU A 83 16.25 7.40 -11.49
C GLU A 83 16.27 7.64 -9.97
N GLY A 84 17.15 6.93 -9.26
CA GLY A 84 17.24 6.97 -7.80
C GLY A 84 16.21 6.12 -7.04
N LEU A 85 15.35 5.35 -7.72
CA LEU A 85 14.40 4.42 -7.08
C LEU A 85 14.80 2.94 -7.20
N HIS A 86 15.97 2.65 -7.78
CA HIS A 86 16.43 1.28 -8.07
C HIS A 86 16.56 0.39 -6.82
N ASP A 87 16.89 0.99 -5.67
CA ASP A 87 17.09 0.33 -4.38
C ASP A 87 15.84 0.37 -3.48
N THR A 88 14.70 0.88 -3.96
CA THR A 88 13.43 0.85 -3.23
C THR A 88 13.11 -0.59 -2.82
N PRO A 89 12.93 -0.90 -1.51
CA PRO A 89 12.62 -2.25 -1.07
C PRO A 89 11.30 -2.78 -1.63
N ILE A 90 11.32 -3.96 -2.24
CA ILE A 90 10.12 -4.63 -2.78
C ILE A 90 9.98 -6.02 -2.15
N PHE A 91 8.89 -6.23 -1.44
CA PHE A 91 8.51 -7.53 -0.89
C PHE A 91 7.34 -8.12 -1.68
N HIS A 92 7.62 -9.17 -2.44
CA HIS A 92 6.65 -9.89 -3.24
C HIS A 92 6.31 -11.23 -2.61
N CYS A 93 5.07 -11.37 -2.16
CA CYS A 93 4.51 -12.61 -1.66
C CYS A 93 3.65 -13.29 -2.73
N HIS A 94 3.80 -14.61 -2.92
CA HIS A 94 3.04 -15.32 -3.94
C HIS A 94 2.71 -16.78 -3.59
N GLY A 95 1.46 -17.19 -3.81
CA GLY A 95 1.05 -18.58 -3.66
C GLY A 95 1.46 -19.44 -4.87
N ILE A 96 2.13 -20.58 -4.63
CA ILE A 96 2.56 -21.49 -5.73
C ILE A 96 1.35 -22.12 -6.43
N ALA A 97 0.25 -22.33 -5.70
CA ALA A 97 -0.98 -22.92 -6.22
C ALA A 97 -1.98 -21.88 -6.74
N ASP A 98 -1.58 -20.61 -6.91
CA ASP A 98 -2.43 -19.53 -7.40
C ASP A 98 -2.93 -19.81 -8.83
N PRO A 99 -4.23 -20.08 -9.03
CA PRO A 99 -4.78 -20.39 -10.35
C PRO A 99 -5.14 -19.12 -11.14
N VAL A 100 -5.14 -17.96 -10.49
CA VAL A 100 -5.44 -16.67 -11.08
C VAL A 100 -4.10 -16.11 -11.54
N VAL A 101 -3.33 -15.45 -10.68
CA VAL A 101 -2.01 -14.93 -11.06
C VAL A 101 -1.01 -16.08 -10.92
N LEU A 102 -0.76 -16.78 -12.02
CA LEU A 102 0.07 -17.99 -11.99
C LEU A 102 1.47 -17.69 -11.44
N TYR A 103 2.04 -18.57 -10.64
CA TYR A 103 3.37 -18.39 -10.03
C TYR A 103 4.48 -17.99 -11.04
N ARG A 104 4.44 -18.53 -12.26
CA ARG A 104 5.38 -18.13 -13.33
C ARG A 104 5.33 -16.64 -13.68
N ILE A 105 4.21 -15.96 -13.44
CA ILE A 105 4.03 -14.52 -13.66
C ILE A 105 4.76 -13.72 -12.59
N ALA A 106 4.77 -14.19 -11.34
CA ALA A 106 5.61 -13.60 -10.30
C ALA A 106 7.10 -13.74 -10.61
N LEU A 107 7.53 -14.92 -11.07
CA LEU A 107 8.92 -15.14 -11.52
C LEU A 107 9.31 -14.21 -12.67
N LYS A 108 8.46 -14.10 -13.70
CA LYS A 108 8.67 -13.17 -14.82
C LYS A 108 8.74 -11.71 -14.35
N THR A 109 7.93 -11.33 -13.37
CA THR A 109 7.93 -9.97 -12.79
C THR A 109 9.25 -9.68 -12.09
N GLN A 110 9.73 -10.61 -11.26
CA GLN A 110 11.01 -10.51 -10.58
C GLN A 110 12.15 -10.37 -11.60
N GLU A 111 12.27 -11.31 -12.55
CA GLU A 111 13.33 -11.31 -13.56
C GLU A 111 13.35 -10.00 -14.37
N LEU A 112 12.17 -9.54 -14.81
CA LEU A 112 12.04 -8.30 -15.56
C LEU A 112 12.55 -7.10 -14.75
N LEU A 113 12.17 -6.99 -13.48
CA LEU A 113 12.58 -5.89 -12.63
C LEU A 113 14.07 -5.93 -12.28
N THR A 114 14.58 -7.08 -11.86
CA THR A 114 15.97 -7.20 -11.38
C THR A 114 16.96 -7.18 -12.52
N THR A 115 16.66 -7.86 -13.64
CA THR A 115 17.63 -8.05 -14.72
C THR A 115 17.49 -7.02 -15.84
N LYS A 116 16.27 -6.56 -16.16
CA LYS A 116 16.05 -5.65 -17.29
C LYS A 116 15.75 -4.21 -16.89
N LYS A 117 15.18 -3.98 -15.70
CA LYS A 117 14.85 -2.62 -15.21
C LYS A 117 15.80 -2.14 -14.11
N GLY A 118 16.69 -3.00 -13.62
CA GLY A 118 17.77 -2.64 -12.70
C GLY A 118 17.32 -2.41 -11.25
N SER A 119 16.23 -3.04 -10.80
CA SER A 119 15.90 -3.06 -9.37
C SER A 119 16.93 -3.89 -8.61
N THR A 120 17.47 -3.34 -7.52
CA THR A 120 18.52 -3.97 -6.72
C THR A 120 18.02 -4.53 -5.40
N ASN A 121 16.79 -4.24 -5.00
CA ASN A 121 16.21 -4.62 -3.71
C ASN A 121 14.83 -5.29 -3.87
N TYR A 122 14.84 -6.53 -4.35
CA TYR A 122 13.62 -7.29 -4.63
C TYR A 122 13.66 -8.67 -3.98
N GLN A 123 12.67 -8.97 -3.13
CA GLN A 123 12.51 -10.26 -2.48
C GLN A 123 11.20 -10.92 -2.89
N LEU A 124 11.27 -12.12 -3.47
CA LEU A 124 10.12 -12.98 -3.75
C LEU A 124 10.03 -14.09 -2.70
N LYS A 125 9.00 -14.05 -1.85
CA LYS A 125 8.65 -15.11 -0.91
C LYS A 125 7.44 -15.89 -1.43
N THR A 126 7.51 -17.22 -1.36
CA THR A 126 6.49 -18.09 -1.94
C THR A 126 5.89 -19.03 -0.90
N TYR A 127 4.61 -19.36 -1.08
CA TYR A 127 3.84 -20.17 -0.14
C TYR A 127 3.27 -21.40 -0.86
N SER A 128 3.68 -22.59 -0.42
CA SER A 128 3.22 -23.85 -0.99
C SER A 128 1.75 -24.09 -0.67
N GLY A 129 0.96 -24.53 -1.66
CA GLY A 129 -0.47 -24.81 -1.50
C GLY A 129 -1.38 -23.57 -1.40
N LEU A 130 -0.82 -22.37 -1.26
CA LEU A 130 -1.59 -21.13 -1.25
C LEU A 130 -2.10 -20.81 -2.67
N GLY A 131 -3.41 -20.62 -2.79
CA GLY A 131 -4.09 -20.19 -4.02
C GLY A 131 -4.08 -18.67 -4.19
N HIS A 132 -5.09 -18.11 -4.86
CA HIS A 132 -5.27 -16.66 -5.01
C HIS A 132 -5.90 -16.03 -3.77
N MET A 133 -5.18 -16.05 -2.65
CA MET A 133 -5.66 -15.55 -1.37
C MET A 133 -4.50 -15.17 -0.45
N VAL A 134 -4.81 -14.51 0.67
CA VAL A 134 -3.83 -14.14 1.69
C VAL A 134 -3.84 -15.16 2.83
N SER A 135 -2.66 -15.51 3.35
CA SER A 135 -2.52 -16.44 4.49
C SER A 135 -2.01 -15.76 5.77
N PRO A 136 -2.26 -16.31 6.97
CA PRO A 136 -1.69 -15.79 8.21
C PRO A 136 -0.15 -15.77 8.23
N GLN A 137 0.48 -16.78 7.63
CA GLN A 137 1.94 -16.85 7.52
C GLN A 137 2.47 -15.71 6.63
N GLU A 138 1.81 -15.47 5.49
CA GLU A 138 2.15 -14.36 4.60
C GLU A 138 2.00 -13.00 5.29
N LEU A 139 0.94 -12.80 6.09
CA LEU A 139 0.77 -11.56 6.85
C LEU A 139 1.85 -11.37 7.93
N ALA A 140 2.28 -12.44 8.59
CA ALA A 140 3.38 -12.38 9.56
C ALA A 140 4.70 -11.97 8.88
N ASP A 141 4.97 -12.54 7.70
CA ASP A 141 6.16 -12.20 6.91
C ASP A 141 6.12 -10.75 6.39
N VAL A 142 4.94 -10.27 5.97
CA VAL A 142 4.73 -8.86 5.60
C VAL A 142 4.95 -7.96 6.81
N GLN A 143 4.47 -8.35 8.00
CA GLN A 143 4.70 -7.59 9.23
C GLN A 143 6.19 -7.47 9.55
N GLU A 144 6.93 -8.58 9.49
CA GLU A 144 8.40 -8.59 9.72
C GLU A 144 9.11 -7.65 8.74
N PHE A 145 8.78 -7.72 7.45
CA PHE A 145 9.32 -6.81 6.44
C PHE A 145 9.00 -5.35 6.76
N LEU A 146 7.76 -5.02 7.15
CA LEU A 146 7.37 -3.66 7.50
C LEU A 146 8.13 -3.14 8.73
N GLU A 147 8.36 -3.99 9.74
CA GLU A 147 9.13 -3.63 10.93
C GLU A 147 10.59 -3.32 10.59
N GLU A 148 11.17 -4.03 9.61
CA GLU A 148 12.53 -3.80 9.11
C GLU A 148 12.64 -2.45 8.37
N ILE A 149 11.72 -2.17 7.43
CA ILE A 149 11.80 -0.97 6.58
C ILE A 149 11.23 0.29 7.23
N LEU A 150 10.44 0.14 8.30
CA LEU A 150 9.85 1.25 9.07
C LEU A 150 10.24 1.16 10.56
N PRO A 151 11.54 1.21 10.90
CA PRO A 151 11.96 1.21 12.29
C PRO A 151 11.35 2.42 13.02
N PRO A 152 11.11 2.33 14.35
CA PRO A 152 10.62 3.48 15.10
C PRO A 152 11.52 4.71 14.91
N ASP A 153 10.91 5.83 14.54
CA ASP A 153 11.60 7.12 14.35
C ASP A 153 10.82 8.21 15.07
N ASP A 154 11.39 8.70 16.16
CA ASP A 154 10.79 9.73 17.01
C ASP A 154 10.69 11.10 16.34
N THR A 155 11.45 11.33 15.27
CA THR A 155 11.36 12.54 14.45
C THR A 155 10.14 12.50 13.52
N CYS A 156 9.67 11.30 13.16
CA CYS A 156 8.51 11.07 12.29
C CYS A 156 7.24 10.73 13.08
N ARG A 157 6.96 11.46 14.17
CA ARG A 157 5.74 11.28 14.97
C ARG A 157 4.57 12.11 14.43
N ILE A 158 3.62 11.45 13.77
CA ILE A 158 2.33 12.07 13.43
C ILE A 158 1.55 12.32 14.72
N ARG A 159 1.56 13.56 15.22
CA ARG A 159 0.71 13.96 16.33
C ARG A 159 -0.69 14.21 15.81
N LEU A 160 -1.55 13.21 15.92
CA LEU A 160 -2.99 13.44 15.75
C LEU A 160 -3.43 14.44 16.82
N LYS A 161 -4.15 15.49 16.41
CA LYS A 161 -4.73 16.47 17.34
C LYS A 161 -5.54 15.71 18.40
N ASP A 162 -5.36 16.05 19.67
CA ASP A 162 -6.14 15.46 20.76
C ASP A 162 -7.64 15.72 20.50
N PRO A 163 -8.51 14.70 20.50
CA PRO A 163 -9.95 14.88 20.30
C PRO A 163 -10.56 15.92 21.24
N SER A 164 -10.04 16.05 22.47
CA SER A 164 -10.47 17.05 23.46
C SER A 164 -10.27 18.49 22.96
N ASN A 165 -9.22 18.70 22.17
CA ASN A 165 -8.84 19.98 21.57
C ASN A 165 -9.47 20.21 20.18
N MET A 166 -10.28 19.28 19.69
CA MET A 166 -11.00 19.43 18.42
C MET A 166 -12.32 20.18 18.60
N SER A 167 -12.77 20.91 17.59
CA SER A 167 -14.13 21.40 17.46
C SER A 167 -15.11 20.25 17.16
N VAL A 168 -16.41 20.44 17.44
CA VAL A 168 -17.45 19.45 17.07
C VAL A 168 -17.45 19.16 15.56
N LYS A 169 -17.13 20.18 14.74
CA LYS A 169 -17.01 20.02 13.29
C LYS A 169 -15.85 19.09 12.92
N GLU A 170 -14.69 19.26 13.54
CA GLU A 170 -13.52 18.38 13.34
C GLU A 170 -13.82 16.96 13.82
N LEU A 171 -14.44 16.79 14.99
CA LEU A 171 -14.82 15.47 15.51
C LEU A 171 -15.80 14.74 14.59
N LYS A 172 -16.84 15.43 14.12
CA LYS A 172 -17.79 14.86 13.13
C LYS A 172 -17.12 14.51 11.82
N ALA A 173 -16.14 15.29 11.37
CA ALA A 173 -15.36 14.99 10.17
C ALA A 173 -14.49 13.73 10.35
N GLU A 174 -13.83 13.57 11.50
CA GLU A 174 -13.05 12.38 11.84
C GLU A 174 -13.94 11.13 11.91
N LEU A 175 -15.10 11.20 12.57
CA LEU A 175 -16.06 10.10 12.62
C LEU A 175 -16.61 9.74 11.24
N LYS A 176 -16.81 10.74 10.37
CA LYS A 176 -17.21 10.50 8.98
C LYS A 176 -16.11 9.77 8.21
N LYS A 177 -14.85 10.17 8.35
CA LYS A 177 -13.70 9.48 7.72
C LYS A 177 -13.57 8.03 8.23
N ALA A 178 -13.83 7.82 9.52
CA ALA A 178 -13.80 6.49 10.16
C ALA A 178 -15.03 5.61 9.83
N GLY A 179 -16.02 6.11 9.10
CA GLY A 179 -17.27 5.36 8.84
C GLY A 179 -18.20 5.24 10.05
N LEU A 180 -17.97 6.02 11.11
CA LEU A 180 -18.67 5.94 12.40
C LEU A 180 -19.81 6.95 12.55
N SER A 181 -20.18 7.67 11.48
CA SER A 181 -21.27 8.66 11.52
C SER A 181 -22.60 8.12 12.07
N LYS A 182 -22.89 6.83 11.85
CA LYS A 182 -24.11 6.18 12.36
C LYS A 182 -24.06 5.98 13.88
N LYS A 183 -22.90 5.62 14.45
CA LYS A 183 -22.71 5.45 15.90
C LYS A 183 -22.81 6.79 16.65
N ALA A 184 -22.53 7.90 15.96
CA ALA A 184 -22.63 9.26 16.52
C ALA A 184 -24.02 9.91 16.38
N LYS A 185 -25.02 9.17 15.88
CA LYS A 185 -26.37 9.71 15.68
C LYS A 185 -27.05 9.94 17.03
N GLY A 186 -27.52 11.16 17.27
CA GLY A 186 -28.20 11.53 18.51
C GLY A 186 -27.27 12.12 19.58
N PHE A 187 -25.96 12.14 19.36
CA PHE A 187 -25.04 12.83 20.27
C PHE A 187 -25.34 14.33 20.30
N VAL A 188 -25.44 14.86 21.52
CA VAL A 188 -25.72 16.27 21.80
C VAL A 188 -24.49 16.93 22.40
N GLU A 189 -23.74 16.19 23.22
CA GLU A 189 -22.60 16.70 23.97
C GLU A 189 -21.28 16.48 23.25
N LYS A 190 -20.37 17.48 23.34
CA LYS A 190 -19.03 17.38 22.75
C LYS A 190 -18.25 16.17 23.28
N SER A 191 -18.43 15.84 24.56
CA SER A 191 -17.78 14.71 25.23
C SER A 191 -18.12 13.36 24.59
N GLU A 192 -19.35 13.16 24.12
CA GLU A 192 -19.77 11.93 23.43
C GLU A 192 -18.99 11.74 22.12
N PHE A 193 -18.83 12.82 21.34
CA PHE A 193 -18.01 12.80 20.14
C PHE A 193 -16.53 12.54 20.44
N ILE A 194 -15.98 13.15 21.50
CA ILE A 194 -14.59 12.96 21.95
C ILE A 194 -14.35 11.48 22.29
N GLN A 195 -15.20 10.90 23.14
CA GLN A 195 -15.08 9.52 23.60
C GLN A 195 -15.12 8.54 22.43
N LEU A 196 -16.04 8.73 21.48
CA LEU A 196 -16.15 7.85 20.32
C LEU A 196 -14.92 7.91 19.41
N VAL A 197 -14.36 9.11 19.19
CA VAL A 197 -13.11 9.26 18.42
C VAL A 197 -11.93 8.63 19.15
N GLN A 198 -11.83 8.79 20.48
CA GLN A 198 -10.77 8.19 21.29
C GLN A 198 -10.85 6.65 21.30
N ALA A 199 -12.04 6.09 21.51
CA ALA A 199 -12.26 4.65 21.48
C ALA A 199 -11.90 4.04 20.10
N HIS A 200 -12.22 4.74 19.01
CA HIS A 200 -11.79 4.34 17.67
C HIS A 200 -10.27 4.31 17.52
N ARG A 201 -9.59 5.38 17.94
CA ARG A 201 -8.13 5.51 17.83
C ARG A 201 -7.38 4.48 18.66
N ASN A 202 -7.94 4.09 19.80
CA ASN A 202 -7.35 3.10 20.70
C ASN A 202 -7.70 1.65 20.30
N GLY A 203 -8.48 1.45 19.24
CA GLY A 203 -8.89 0.10 18.80
C GLY A 203 -9.89 -0.60 19.73
N THR A 204 -10.61 0.14 20.57
CA THR A 204 -11.54 -0.40 21.58
C THR A 204 -13.00 -0.33 21.15
N LEU A 205 -13.29 -0.35 19.84
CA LEU A 205 -14.60 -0.03 19.24
C LEU A 205 -15.27 -1.16 18.46
#